data_AF-S7WSS6-F1
#
_entry.id   AF-S7WSS6-F1
#
_cell.length_a   1.000
_cell.length_b   1.000
_cell.length_c   1.000
_cell.angle_alpha   90.00
_cell.angle_beta   90.00
_cell.angle_gamma   90.00
#
_symmetry.space_group_name_H-M   'P 1'
#
loop_
_entity.id
_entity.type
_entity.pdbx_description
1 polymer ?
#
loop_
_entity_poly.entity_id
_entity_poly.type
_entity_poly.pdbx_seq_one_letter_code
_entity_poly.pdbx_strand_id
1 'polypeptide(L)'
;MTIVKSPYNFVPAPTEEQVFKPDWAEKVSHDVPFEDGESGEIEIEITAETPIFIRNGHTKPEEGTKPTSEFSYYIDSKGQKKYFIPATSIKGMVRNVLEIMSFSKLNKDLINDNRYAFRDLSSSSNQYMSRYKNSKIQGGWLLENSDGSWQIEKCEQIAHIDQRELLESIGIPFRKEFLNRQPIEKDAKYKYEHPKVGQVGLTHSFSISTHKLFGNVEINLAKLESPGKKGILVFTGQPGKRSEPEGEKASGKIREFVFFDAEAPKIIPVNKEQQKDFKFIYGHDDPNNISPDWKYWSEKLKKGQTIPVFFSEDSSGGLQHFGLSYMYRLPFKHRISQMEPLISYKSDQDLANTIFGFTKKEVSLKGRVMFGHALADNSSVREMGVVDVILGGPKASYFPFYLTQFKKTENITPTMIQMPD
;
A
#
# COMPACT_ATOMS: atom_id res chain seq x y z
N MET A 1 -11.93 27.66 -7.34
CA MET A 1 -11.09 26.44 -7.28
C MET A 1 -10.24 26.57 -6.04
N THR A 2 -10.34 25.64 -5.09
CA THR A 2 -9.62 25.70 -3.81
C THR A 2 -8.17 25.29 -4.02
N ILE A 3 -7.22 26.18 -3.77
CA ILE A 3 -5.79 25.84 -3.74
C ILE A 3 -5.54 25.10 -2.43
N VAL A 4 -5.20 23.82 -2.52
CA VAL A 4 -4.83 23.01 -1.35
C VAL A 4 -3.32 23.13 -1.17
N LYS A 5 -2.88 23.66 -0.03
CA LYS A 5 -1.46 23.72 0.33
C LYS A 5 -1.09 22.44 1.09
N SER A 6 -0.04 21.74 0.64
CA SER A 6 0.54 20.61 1.38
C SER A 6 1.24 21.12 2.64
N PRO A 7 1.12 20.45 3.81
CA PRO A 7 1.91 20.77 5.00
C PRO A 7 3.37 20.28 4.90
N TYR A 8 3.73 19.61 3.80
CA TYR A 8 5.08 19.11 3.54
C TYR A 8 5.68 19.79 2.31
N ASN A 9 6.97 20.06 2.40
CA ASN A 9 7.82 20.39 1.26
C ASN A 9 8.55 19.12 0.79
N PHE A 10 8.50 18.85 -0.50
CA PHE A 10 9.25 17.74 -1.10
C PHE A 10 10.54 18.29 -1.70
N VAL A 11 11.67 17.70 -1.34
CA VAL A 11 12.95 17.94 -2.00
C VAL A 11 13.14 16.86 -3.06
N PRO A 12 13.50 17.20 -4.31
CA PRO A 12 13.83 16.20 -5.32
C PRO A 12 14.94 15.28 -4.83
N ALA A 13 14.81 13.98 -5.12
CA ALA A 13 15.91 13.05 -4.91
C ALA A 13 17.05 13.38 -5.88
N PRO A 14 18.32 13.46 -5.41
CA PRO A 14 19.44 13.81 -6.27
C PRO A 14 19.70 12.74 -7.32
N THR A 15 20.06 13.14 -8.54
CA THR A 15 20.63 12.19 -9.50
C THR A 15 22.02 11.75 -9.03
N GLU A 16 22.53 10.66 -9.60
CA GLU A 16 23.85 10.14 -9.26
C GLU A 16 24.99 11.15 -9.49
N GLU A 17 24.85 12.05 -10.46
CA GLU A 17 25.81 13.12 -10.76
C GLU A 17 25.73 14.28 -9.77
N GLN A 18 24.57 14.50 -9.14
CA GLN A 18 24.37 15.56 -8.15
C GLN A 18 24.85 15.14 -6.76
N VAL A 19 24.97 13.83 -6.50
CA VAL A 19 25.43 13.32 -5.21
C VAL A 19 26.83 13.82 -4.92
N PHE A 20 26.98 14.55 -3.81
CA PHE A 20 28.30 14.99 -3.37
C PHE A 20 29.10 13.83 -2.76
N LYS A 21 30.25 13.57 -3.37
CA LYS A 21 31.17 12.49 -2.99
C LYS A 21 32.51 13.12 -2.61
N PRO A 22 32.92 13.05 -1.35
CA PRO A 22 34.18 13.63 -0.95
C PRO A 22 35.36 12.83 -1.52
N ASP A 23 36.38 13.50 -2.06
CA ASP A 23 37.62 12.88 -2.59
C ASP A 23 38.38 12.05 -1.53
N TRP A 24 38.06 12.25 -0.25
CA TRP A 24 38.65 11.55 0.88
C TRP A 24 37.81 10.34 1.36
N ALA A 25 36.66 10.06 0.74
CA ALA A 25 35.75 8.96 1.15
C ALA A 25 36.45 7.60 1.28
N GLU A 26 37.27 7.25 0.28
CA GLU A 26 37.99 5.96 0.25
C GLU A 26 39.17 5.91 1.24
N LYS A 27 39.62 7.06 1.74
CA LYS A 27 40.70 7.15 2.74
C LYS A 27 40.18 6.91 4.16
N VAL A 28 38.86 6.79 4.33
CA VAL A 28 38.23 6.62 5.63
C VAL A 28 38.31 5.17 6.09
N SER A 29 39.28 4.86 6.94
CA SER A 29 39.39 3.57 7.64
C SER A 29 39.37 3.73 9.17
N HIS A 30 38.92 2.67 9.86
CA HIS A 30 39.00 2.50 11.32
C HIS A 30 39.94 1.34 11.72
N ASP A 31 40.76 0.84 10.78
CA ASP A 31 41.61 -0.33 11.01
C ASP A 31 42.74 -0.04 12.01
N VAL A 32 43.15 1.22 12.13
CA VAL A 32 44.20 1.67 13.06
C VAL A 32 43.66 2.84 13.88
N PRO A 33 43.54 2.73 15.21
CA PRO A 33 43.22 3.87 16.06
C PRO A 33 44.40 4.85 16.06
N PHE A 34 44.11 6.12 15.79
CA PHE A 34 45.10 7.18 15.88
C PHE A 34 45.27 7.60 17.35
N GLU A 35 46.52 7.88 17.76
CA GLU A 35 46.85 8.35 19.12
C GLU A 35 46.16 9.70 19.43
N ASP A 36 45.97 10.53 18.40
CA ASP A 36 45.25 11.81 18.37
C ASP A 36 43.84 11.67 17.72
N GLY A 37 43.20 10.51 17.88
CA GLY A 37 41.97 10.13 17.17
C GLY A 37 40.72 10.97 17.43
N GLU A 38 40.79 12.00 18.26
CA GLU A 38 39.74 13.00 18.47
C GLU A 38 40.15 14.33 17.84
N SER A 39 39.46 14.72 16.76
CA SER A 39 39.74 15.98 16.07
C SER A 39 39.16 17.22 16.78
N GLY A 40 38.27 17.04 17.75
CA GLY A 40 37.67 18.11 18.55
C GLY A 40 36.24 17.81 19.01
N GLU A 41 35.73 18.69 19.87
CA GLU A 41 34.41 18.63 20.48
C GLU A 41 33.60 19.89 20.16
N ILE A 42 32.28 19.74 19.97
CA ILE A 42 31.34 20.85 19.84
C ILE A 42 30.28 20.69 20.93
N GLU A 43 30.25 21.63 21.86
CA GLU A 43 29.22 21.72 22.90
C GLU A 43 28.10 22.67 22.44
N ILE A 44 26.84 22.26 22.66
CA ILE A 44 25.66 23.03 22.26
C ILE A 44 24.65 23.12 23.40
N GLU A 45 24.00 24.28 23.51
CA GLU A 45 22.80 24.48 24.33
C GLU A 45 21.57 24.51 23.41
N ILE A 46 20.51 23.77 23.77
CA ILE A 46 19.29 23.63 22.97
C ILE A 46 18.10 24.20 23.76
N THR A 47 17.42 25.19 23.18
CA THR A 47 16.19 25.77 23.74
C THR A 47 14.96 25.26 22.98
N ALA A 48 13.97 24.74 23.71
CA ALA A 48 12.70 24.33 23.14
C ALA A 48 11.77 25.55 22.96
N GLU A 49 11.74 26.11 21.75
CA GLU A 49 10.88 27.26 21.37
C GLU A 49 9.37 26.91 21.37
N THR A 50 9.05 25.63 21.19
CA THR A 50 7.68 25.10 21.26
C THR A 50 7.69 23.80 22.07
N PRO A 51 6.53 23.32 22.54
CA PRO A 51 6.46 22.04 23.23
C PRO A 51 7.01 20.90 22.34
N ILE A 52 8.03 20.22 22.83
CA ILE A 52 8.66 19.10 22.13
C ILE A 52 8.22 17.76 22.72
N PHE A 53 8.16 16.73 21.88
CA PHE A 53 7.89 15.37 22.31
C PHE A 53 8.83 14.38 21.63
N ILE A 54 9.64 13.69 22.44
CA ILE A 54 10.53 12.61 22.00
C ILE A 54 10.28 11.41 22.90
N ARG A 55 9.54 10.43 22.38
CA ARG A 55 9.09 9.25 23.13
C ARG A 55 10.24 8.53 23.81
N ASN A 56 10.05 8.15 25.07
CA ASN A 56 10.97 7.28 25.79
C ASN A 56 11.04 5.88 25.13
N GLY A 57 12.10 5.65 24.35
CA GLY A 57 12.26 4.45 23.52
C GLY A 57 12.99 3.28 24.18
N HIS A 58 13.35 3.38 25.47
CA HIS A 58 14.23 2.41 26.13
C HIS A 58 13.60 1.02 26.36
N THR A 59 12.27 0.92 26.32
CA THR A 59 11.56 -0.34 26.54
C THR A 59 10.74 -0.70 25.29
N LYS A 60 11.02 -1.87 24.69
CA LYS A 60 10.09 -2.43 23.71
C LYS A 60 8.79 -2.73 24.46
N PRO A 61 7.63 -2.22 24.01
CA PRO A 61 6.36 -2.61 24.59
C PRO A 61 6.22 -4.13 24.47
N GLU A 62 5.65 -4.77 25.50
CA GLU A 62 5.22 -6.16 25.41
C GLU A 62 4.23 -6.30 24.24
N GLU A 63 4.21 -7.47 23.62
CA GLU A 63 3.33 -7.74 22.48
C GLU A 63 1.87 -7.48 22.86
N GLY A 64 1.20 -6.59 22.11
CA GLY A 64 -0.18 -6.17 22.40
C GLY A 64 -0.32 -4.96 23.34
N THR A 65 0.76 -4.43 23.90
CA THR A 65 0.72 -3.21 24.73
C THR A 65 1.00 -1.95 23.91
N LYS A 66 0.36 -0.84 24.31
CA LYS A 66 0.65 0.46 23.69
C LYS A 66 2.04 0.92 24.14
N PRO A 67 2.84 1.52 23.25
CA PRO A 67 4.08 2.14 23.65
C PRO A 67 3.83 3.26 24.67
N THR A 68 4.85 3.55 25.50
CA THR A 68 4.80 4.68 26.43
C THR A 68 4.53 6.00 25.70
N SER A 69 3.74 6.86 26.36
CA SER A 69 3.46 8.24 25.95
C SER A 69 4.32 9.25 26.72
N GLU A 70 5.35 8.80 27.44
CA GLU A 70 6.24 9.67 28.18
C GLU A 70 7.38 10.20 27.30
N PHE A 71 7.80 11.43 27.58
CA PHE A 71 9.05 12.00 27.04
C PHE A 71 10.26 11.18 27.51
N SER A 72 11.37 11.23 26.78
CA SER A 72 12.61 10.52 27.13
C SER A 72 13.19 10.96 28.49
N TYR A 73 13.35 10.00 29.40
CA TYR A 73 13.96 10.21 30.71
C TYR A 73 14.74 8.99 31.19
N TYR A 74 15.64 9.20 32.14
CA TYR A 74 16.20 8.14 32.99
C TYR A 74 15.97 8.49 34.46
N ILE A 75 16.10 7.50 35.34
CA ILE A 75 16.03 7.68 36.79
C ILE A 75 17.45 7.79 37.33
N ASP A 76 17.78 8.89 38.00
CA ASP A 76 19.09 9.06 38.63
C ASP A 76 19.25 8.23 39.91
N SER A 77 20.45 8.26 40.51
CA SER A 77 20.76 7.54 41.75
C SER A 77 19.94 7.97 42.97
N LYS A 78 19.25 9.12 42.88
CA LYS A 78 18.36 9.65 43.92
C LYS A 78 16.89 9.36 43.64
N GLY A 79 16.58 8.59 42.59
CA GLY A 79 15.21 8.25 42.21
C GLY A 79 14.48 9.35 41.44
N GLN A 80 15.17 10.40 40.97
CA GLN A 80 14.55 11.51 40.25
C GLN A 80 14.58 11.28 38.74
N LYS A 81 13.48 11.64 38.06
CA LYS A 81 13.43 11.67 36.60
C LYS A 81 14.36 12.77 36.06
N LYS A 82 15.22 12.40 35.13
CA LYS A 82 16.10 13.29 34.37
C LYS A 82 15.72 13.21 32.91
N TYR A 83 15.21 14.30 32.36
CA TYR A 83 14.79 14.37 30.97
C TYR A 83 15.98 14.63 30.05
N PHE A 84 15.93 14.09 28.83
CA PHE A 84 16.98 14.31 27.85
C PHE A 84 16.48 14.09 26.43
N ILE A 85 17.18 14.68 25.45
CA ILE A 85 17.04 14.30 24.05
C ILE A 85 18.08 13.20 23.75
N PRO A 86 17.66 12.01 23.28
CA PRO A 86 18.59 10.94 22.95
C PRO A 86 19.63 11.35 21.91
N ALA A 87 20.89 10.95 22.12
CA ALA A 87 21.98 11.15 21.17
C ALA A 87 21.62 10.68 19.74
N THR A 88 20.88 9.57 19.64
CA THR A 88 20.41 9.02 18.37
C THR A 88 19.38 9.91 17.68
N SER A 89 18.52 10.61 18.43
CA SER A 89 17.58 11.59 17.89
C SER A 89 18.30 12.80 17.34
N ILE A 90 19.28 13.34 18.06
CA ILE A 90 20.12 14.46 17.60
C ILE A 90 20.90 14.04 16.36
N LYS A 91 21.58 12.88 16.40
CA LYS A 91 22.30 12.32 15.25
C LYS A 91 21.39 12.19 14.02
N GLY A 92 20.18 11.66 14.19
CA GLY A 92 19.22 11.51 13.10
C GLY A 92 18.77 12.85 12.51
N MET A 93 18.50 13.83 13.36
CA MET A 93 18.14 15.19 12.96
C MET A 93 19.27 15.85 12.15
N VAL A 94 20.50 15.86 12.66
CA VAL A 94 21.66 16.45 11.97
C VAL A 94 21.97 15.69 10.68
N ARG A 95 21.94 14.35 10.71
CA ARG A 95 22.14 13.52 9.51
C ARG A 95 21.13 13.85 8.44
N ASN A 96 19.84 13.96 8.77
CA ASN A 96 18.79 14.28 7.80
C ASN A 96 19.01 15.64 7.12
N VAL A 97 19.41 16.67 7.89
CA VAL A 97 19.74 17.98 7.32
C VAL A 97 20.97 17.90 6.41
N LEU A 98 22.03 17.19 6.84
CA LEU A 98 23.23 17.01 6.03
C LEU A 98 22.96 16.22 4.76
N GLU A 99 22.12 15.18 4.82
CA GLU A 99 21.72 14.39 3.65
C GLU A 99 21.06 15.27 2.58
N ILE A 100 20.22 16.23 3.00
CA ILE A 100 19.61 17.21 2.09
C ILE A 100 20.67 18.18 1.55
N MET A 101 21.48 18.79 2.42
CA MET A 101 22.47 19.81 2.03
C MET A 101 23.56 19.26 1.09
N SER A 102 23.92 17.99 1.25
CA SER A 102 24.97 17.33 0.48
C SER A 102 24.45 16.51 -0.71
N PHE A 103 23.14 16.58 -1.00
CA PHE A 103 22.54 15.74 -2.04
C PHE A 103 22.88 14.25 -1.83
N SER A 104 22.84 13.77 -0.59
CA SER A 104 23.16 12.37 -0.28
C SER A 104 22.20 11.40 -0.96
N LYS A 105 22.68 10.18 -1.22
CA LYS A 105 21.89 9.16 -1.89
C LYS A 105 20.71 8.74 -1.01
N LEU A 106 19.58 8.49 -1.66
CA LEU A 106 18.51 7.77 -0.98
C LEU A 106 19.01 6.37 -0.60
N ASN A 107 18.95 6.06 0.69
CA ASN A 107 19.41 4.78 1.19
C ASN A 107 18.43 3.66 0.80
N LYS A 108 18.83 2.81 -0.15
CA LYS A 108 18.07 1.65 -0.61
C LYS A 108 17.64 0.71 0.52
N ASP A 109 18.46 0.59 1.57
CA ASP A 109 18.21 -0.33 2.69
C ASP A 109 17.21 0.24 3.70
N LEU A 110 16.95 1.55 3.68
CA LEU A 110 15.94 2.21 4.51
C LEU A 110 14.60 2.39 3.79
N ILE A 111 14.53 2.04 2.51
CA ILE A 111 13.33 2.21 1.69
C ILE A 111 12.58 0.88 1.62
N ASN A 112 11.29 0.95 1.93
CA ASN A 112 10.40 -0.20 1.76
C ASN A 112 10.19 -0.50 0.27
N ASP A 113 10.69 -1.65 -0.19
CA ASP A 113 10.62 -2.06 -1.59
C ASP A 113 9.24 -2.62 -2.00
N ASN A 114 8.23 -1.76 -1.89
CA ASN A 114 6.85 -2.12 -2.17
C ASN A 114 6.51 -1.93 -3.65
N ARG A 115 5.59 -2.76 -4.16
CA ARG A 115 4.95 -2.57 -5.46
C ARG A 115 3.56 -1.97 -5.26
N TYR A 116 3.44 -0.68 -5.48
CA TYR A 116 2.14 -0.02 -5.38
C TYR A 116 1.20 -0.47 -6.51
N ALA A 117 -0.10 -0.24 -6.30
CA ALA A 117 -1.13 -0.50 -7.30
C ALA A 117 -2.09 0.67 -7.42
N PHE A 118 -2.70 0.80 -8.59
CA PHE A 118 -3.59 1.91 -8.92
C PHE A 118 -4.90 1.42 -9.53
N ARG A 119 -5.96 2.21 -9.31
CA ARG A 119 -7.26 2.04 -9.94
C ARG A 119 -7.87 3.39 -10.17
N ASP A 120 -8.09 3.73 -11.43
CA ASP A 120 -8.73 4.98 -11.83
C ASP A 120 -9.91 4.66 -12.76
N LEU A 121 -11.12 4.90 -12.25
CA LEU A 121 -12.38 4.66 -12.98
C LEU A 121 -13.01 5.97 -13.47
N SER A 122 -12.30 7.09 -13.40
CA SER A 122 -12.82 8.42 -13.74
C SER A 122 -13.03 8.62 -15.25
N SER A 123 -12.23 7.95 -16.10
CA SER A 123 -12.30 8.07 -17.55
C SER A 123 -12.06 6.74 -18.24
N SER A 124 -12.79 6.48 -19.33
CA SER A 124 -12.68 5.26 -20.13
C SER A 124 -11.39 5.14 -20.96
N SER A 125 -10.62 6.24 -21.08
CA SER A 125 -9.39 6.37 -21.86
C SER A 125 -8.12 6.54 -21.00
N ASN A 126 -8.24 6.54 -19.66
CA ASN A 126 -7.06 6.68 -18.79
C ASN A 126 -6.16 5.44 -18.84
N GLN A 127 -4.96 5.57 -18.26
CA GLN A 127 -3.96 4.49 -18.24
C GLN A 127 -4.50 3.18 -17.63
N TYR A 128 -5.30 3.28 -16.57
CA TYR A 128 -5.88 2.12 -15.91
C TYR A 128 -6.84 1.37 -16.86
N MET A 129 -7.81 2.07 -17.44
CA MET A 129 -8.83 1.48 -18.32
C MET A 129 -8.20 0.90 -19.58
N SER A 130 -7.20 1.57 -20.17
CA SER A 130 -6.49 1.07 -21.34
C SER A 130 -5.74 -0.22 -21.03
N ARG A 131 -5.00 -0.29 -19.92
CA ARG A 131 -4.31 -1.53 -19.51
C ARG A 131 -5.28 -2.66 -19.18
N TYR A 132 -6.35 -2.34 -18.45
CA TYR A 132 -7.33 -3.32 -18.02
C TYR A 132 -8.11 -3.91 -19.21
N LYS A 133 -8.51 -3.08 -20.20
CA LYS A 133 -9.21 -3.55 -21.43
C LYS A 133 -8.34 -4.45 -22.31
N ASN A 134 -7.02 -4.24 -22.29
CA ASN A 134 -6.08 -5.08 -23.04
C ASN A 134 -5.77 -6.41 -22.33
N SER A 135 -6.32 -6.61 -21.12
CA SER A 135 -6.11 -7.81 -20.31
C SER A 135 -7.37 -8.70 -20.38
N LYS A 136 -7.19 -10.00 -20.65
CA LYS A 136 -8.31 -10.96 -20.63
C LYS A 136 -8.55 -11.39 -19.19
N ILE A 137 -9.59 -10.84 -18.57
CA ILE A 137 -9.92 -11.13 -17.17
C ILE A 137 -10.64 -12.47 -17.06
N GLN A 138 -10.17 -13.29 -16.13
CA GLN A 138 -10.66 -14.62 -15.79
C GLN A 138 -11.00 -14.69 -14.31
N GLY A 139 -11.62 -15.79 -13.90
CA GLY A 139 -11.99 -16.09 -12.52
C GLY A 139 -11.38 -17.41 -12.06
N GLY A 140 -11.23 -17.56 -10.75
CA GLY A 140 -10.75 -18.80 -10.14
C GLY A 140 -10.76 -18.73 -8.63
N TRP A 141 -10.28 -19.81 -8.02
CA TRP A 141 -10.26 -20.03 -6.59
C TRP A 141 -8.82 -19.97 -6.09
N LEU A 142 -8.49 -18.92 -5.35
CA LEU A 142 -7.21 -18.81 -4.65
C LEU A 142 -7.23 -19.71 -3.42
N LEU A 143 -6.16 -20.48 -3.24
CA LEU A 143 -5.95 -21.32 -2.07
C LEU A 143 -4.53 -21.17 -1.54
N GLU A 144 -4.37 -21.45 -0.25
CA GLU A 144 -3.08 -21.47 0.44
C GLU A 144 -2.73 -22.93 0.73
N ASN A 145 -1.60 -23.37 0.21
CA ASN A 145 -1.05 -24.70 0.43
C ASN A 145 -0.52 -24.81 1.87
N SER A 146 -0.27 -26.04 2.33
CA SER A 146 0.27 -26.31 3.67
C SER A 146 1.65 -25.69 3.92
N ASP A 147 2.43 -25.41 2.87
CA ASP A 147 3.73 -24.74 2.93
C ASP A 147 3.63 -23.19 2.90
N GLY A 148 2.41 -22.65 2.87
CA GLY A 148 2.12 -21.21 2.78
C GLY A 148 2.21 -20.62 1.37
N SER A 149 2.53 -21.43 0.36
CA SER A 149 2.48 -21.00 -1.04
C SER A 149 1.04 -20.84 -1.52
N TRP A 150 0.83 -19.93 -2.47
CA TRP A 150 -0.51 -19.66 -3.02
C TRP A 150 -0.62 -20.18 -4.45
N GLN A 151 -1.81 -20.66 -4.81
CA GLN A 151 -2.15 -21.03 -6.18
C GLN A 151 -3.60 -20.69 -6.50
N ILE A 152 -3.90 -20.49 -7.78
CA ILE A 152 -5.24 -20.22 -8.28
C ILE A 152 -5.72 -21.41 -9.11
N GLU A 153 -6.82 -22.01 -8.70
CA GLU A 153 -7.58 -22.98 -9.51
C GLU A 153 -8.49 -22.22 -10.46
N LYS A 154 -8.16 -22.23 -11.75
CA LYS A 154 -8.93 -21.52 -12.77
C LYS A 154 -10.32 -22.13 -12.96
N CYS A 155 -11.37 -21.31 -12.87
CA CYS A 155 -12.72 -21.73 -13.25
C CYS A 155 -12.83 -21.88 -14.78
N GLU A 156 -13.77 -22.67 -15.27
CA GLU A 156 -13.89 -22.91 -16.71
C GLU A 156 -14.15 -21.61 -17.48
N GLN A 157 -15.08 -20.81 -16.96
CA GLN A 157 -15.39 -19.47 -17.46
C GLN A 157 -16.10 -18.64 -16.41
N ILE A 158 -16.14 -17.34 -16.65
CA ILE A 158 -16.94 -16.39 -15.88
C ILE A 158 -18.16 -15.98 -16.68
N ALA A 159 -19.29 -15.75 -16.00
CA ALA A 159 -20.42 -15.02 -16.54
C ALA A 159 -20.92 -13.99 -15.53
N HIS A 160 -21.62 -12.98 -16.02
CA HIS A 160 -22.33 -12.02 -15.18
C HIS A 160 -23.76 -12.49 -14.93
N ILE A 161 -24.28 -12.26 -13.73
CA ILE A 161 -25.69 -12.53 -13.41
C ILE A 161 -26.36 -11.25 -12.91
N ASP A 162 -27.52 -10.89 -13.45
CA ASP A 162 -28.24 -9.68 -13.04
C ASP A 162 -28.81 -9.88 -11.63
N GLN A 163 -28.74 -8.86 -10.77
CA GLN A 163 -29.37 -8.95 -9.45
C GLN A 163 -30.91 -9.06 -9.54
N ARG A 164 -31.53 -8.72 -10.68
CA ARG A 164 -32.95 -9.03 -10.97
C ARG A 164 -33.19 -10.53 -11.00
N GLU A 165 -32.39 -11.25 -11.77
CA GLU A 165 -32.42 -12.72 -11.85
C GLU A 165 -32.23 -13.36 -10.47
N LEU A 166 -31.27 -12.86 -9.68
CA LEU A 166 -31.06 -13.34 -8.31
C LEU A 166 -32.27 -13.14 -7.39
N LEU A 167 -32.97 -12.01 -7.53
CA LEU A 167 -34.16 -11.72 -6.74
C LEU A 167 -35.36 -12.56 -7.21
N GLU A 168 -35.58 -12.65 -8.51
CA GLU A 168 -36.74 -13.31 -9.10
C GLU A 168 -36.65 -14.83 -8.96
N SER A 169 -35.47 -15.42 -9.17
CA SER A 169 -35.29 -16.88 -9.23
C SER A 169 -35.02 -17.50 -7.86
N ILE A 170 -34.26 -16.83 -6.98
CA ILE A 170 -33.84 -17.38 -5.66
C ILE A 170 -34.03 -16.42 -4.49
N GLY A 171 -34.64 -15.25 -4.72
CA GLY A 171 -35.02 -14.32 -3.65
C GLY A 171 -33.87 -13.54 -3.02
N ILE A 172 -32.65 -13.54 -3.59
CA ILE A 172 -31.54 -12.74 -3.06
C ILE A 172 -31.84 -11.24 -3.29
N PRO A 173 -31.91 -10.41 -2.22
CA PRO A 173 -32.57 -9.11 -2.29
C PRO A 173 -31.70 -7.95 -2.76
N PHE A 174 -30.48 -8.18 -3.24
CA PHE A 174 -29.49 -7.12 -3.51
C PHE A 174 -30.01 -6.01 -4.44
N ARG A 175 -30.82 -6.34 -5.46
CA ARG A 175 -31.46 -5.29 -6.27
C ARG A 175 -32.30 -4.37 -5.39
N LYS A 176 -33.21 -4.93 -4.59
CA LYS A 176 -34.13 -4.18 -3.73
C LYS A 176 -33.38 -3.35 -2.68
N GLU A 177 -32.30 -3.90 -2.13
CA GLU A 177 -31.52 -3.25 -1.09
C GLU A 177 -30.70 -2.07 -1.59
N PHE A 178 -30.11 -2.19 -2.79
CA PHE A 178 -29.22 -1.15 -3.33
C PHE A 178 -29.90 -0.20 -4.32
N LEU A 179 -31.13 -0.48 -4.75
CA LEU A 179 -31.90 0.40 -5.63
C LEU A 179 -32.21 1.73 -4.93
N ASN A 180 -31.71 2.81 -5.50
CA ASN A 180 -31.87 4.19 -5.04
C ASN A 180 -31.43 4.43 -3.59
N ARG A 181 -30.59 3.54 -3.03
CA ARG A 181 -30.10 3.59 -1.65
C ARG A 181 -28.58 3.52 -1.63
N GLN A 182 -27.94 4.40 -0.88
CA GLN A 182 -26.49 4.30 -0.68
C GLN A 182 -26.18 3.13 0.25
N PRO A 183 -25.34 2.16 -0.17
CA PRO A 183 -24.97 1.05 0.69
C PRO A 183 -24.19 1.57 1.90
N ILE A 184 -24.64 1.21 3.10
CA ILE A 184 -23.90 1.42 4.35
C ILE A 184 -22.72 0.46 4.38
N GLU A 185 -22.98 -0.82 4.13
CA GLU A 185 -21.98 -1.87 4.00
C GLU A 185 -21.69 -2.10 2.51
N LYS A 186 -20.46 -1.76 2.10
CA LYS A 186 -20.04 -1.71 0.68
C LYS A 186 -19.18 -2.88 0.27
N ASP A 187 -18.69 -3.66 1.22
CA ASP A 187 -17.80 -4.79 0.97
C ASP A 187 -18.57 -6.04 0.52
N ALA A 188 -17.82 -7.04 0.07
CA ALA A 188 -18.35 -8.33 -0.33
C ALA A 188 -18.84 -9.15 0.87
N LYS A 189 -18.25 -8.97 2.06
CA LYS A 189 -18.63 -9.70 3.29
C LYS A 189 -20.12 -9.59 3.55
N TYR A 190 -20.69 -8.38 3.47
CA TYR A 190 -22.14 -8.16 3.59
C TYR A 190 -22.96 -9.13 2.73
N LYS A 191 -22.59 -9.29 1.46
CA LYS A 191 -23.32 -10.14 0.52
C LYS A 191 -23.18 -11.62 0.82
N TYR A 192 -21.97 -12.08 1.18
CA TYR A 192 -21.75 -13.49 1.51
C TYR A 192 -22.39 -13.90 2.84
N GLU A 193 -22.47 -12.99 3.81
CA GLU A 193 -23.10 -13.24 5.12
C GLU A 193 -24.59 -12.94 5.14
N HIS A 194 -25.15 -12.44 4.03
CA HIS A 194 -26.57 -12.15 3.94
C HIS A 194 -27.40 -13.42 4.23
N PRO A 195 -28.38 -13.40 5.15
CA PRO A 195 -29.11 -14.61 5.57
C PRO A 195 -29.73 -15.39 4.41
N LYS A 196 -30.24 -14.67 3.41
CA LYS A 196 -30.79 -15.29 2.21
C LYS A 196 -29.77 -16.07 1.39
N VAL A 197 -28.53 -15.60 1.31
CA VAL A 197 -27.43 -16.32 0.66
C VAL A 197 -27.10 -17.60 1.43
N GLY A 198 -27.05 -17.53 2.76
CA GLY A 198 -26.89 -18.72 3.60
C GLY A 198 -28.02 -19.74 3.43
N GLN A 199 -29.26 -19.28 3.24
CA GLN A 199 -30.43 -20.14 3.05
C GLN A 199 -30.42 -20.88 1.69
N VAL A 200 -30.08 -20.17 0.61
CA VAL A 200 -30.18 -20.73 -0.76
C VAL A 200 -28.89 -21.36 -1.26
N GLY A 201 -27.76 -21.08 -0.60
CA GLY A 201 -26.45 -21.52 -1.02
C GLY A 201 -25.89 -20.75 -2.22
N LEU A 202 -24.61 -20.98 -2.52
CA LEU A 202 -23.89 -20.31 -3.62
C LEU A 202 -23.86 -21.15 -4.91
N THR A 203 -24.00 -22.47 -4.79
CA THR A 203 -23.89 -23.39 -5.93
C THR A 203 -25.24 -23.61 -6.57
N HIS A 204 -25.35 -23.32 -7.87
CA HIS A 204 -26.57 -23.49 -8.66
C HIS A 204 -26.23 -23.99 -10.06
N SER A 205 -27.28 -24.31 -10.83
CA SER A 205 -27.18 -24.60 -12.26
C SER A 205 -27.61 -23.38 -13.07
N PHE A 206 -26.91 -23.13 -14.18
CA PHE A 206 -27.14 -21.94 -15.01
C PHE A 206 -27.13 -22.26 -16.50
N SER A 207 -27.91 -21.50 -17.25
CA SER A 207 -27.70 -21.33 -18.68
C SER A 207 -26.83 -20.10 -18.95
N ILE A 208 -26.15 -20.11 -20.10
CA ILE A 208 -25.21 -19.06 -20.47
C ILE A 208 -25.56 -18.55 -21.86
N SER A 209 -25.72 -17.25 -21.99
CA SER A 209 -25.91 -16.57 -23.26
C SER A 209 -24.86 -15.47 -23.45
N THR A 210 -24.35 -15.34 -24.66
CA THR A 210 -23.45 -14.23 -25.00
C THR A 210 -24.27 -13.02 -25.43
N HIS A 211 -24.05 -11.89 -24.77
CA HIS A 211 -24.71 -10.62 -25.05
C HIS A 211 -23.69 -9.61 -25.58
N LYS A 212 -23.96 -9.08 -26.77
CA LYS A 212 -23.28 -7.90 -27.29
C LYS A 212 -23.76 -6.67 -26.53
N LEU A 213 -22.82 -5.96 -25.92
CA LEU A 213 -23.01 -4.62 -25.40
C LEU A 213 -22.72 -3.59 -26.51
N PHE A 214 -22.43 -2.35 -26.13
CA PHE A 214 -22.05 -1.30 -27.06
C PHE A 214 -20.71 -1.61 -27.76
N GLY A 215 -20.67 -1.50 -29.08
CA GLY A 215 -19.49 -1.78 -29.91
C GLY A 215 -19.19 -3.28 -30.02
N ASN A 216 -17.90 -3.64 -30.00
CA ASN A 216 -17.44 -5.04 -30.08
C ASN A 216 -17.27 -5.70 -28.69
N VAL A 217 -17.94 -5.17 -27.66
CA VAL A 217 -17.83 -5.71 -26.30
C VAL A 217 -18.89 -6.79 -26.10
N GLU A 218 -18.45 -8.02 -25.90
CA GLU A 218 -19.31 -9.14 -25.56
C GLU A 218 -19.14 -9.52 -24.09
N ILE A 219 -20.24 -9.91 -23.46
CA ILE A 219 -20.24 -10.49 -22.12
C ILE A 219 -21.04 -11.78 -22.11
N ASN A 220 -20.66 -12.72 -21.26
CA ASN A 220 -21.50 -13.86 -20.95
C ASN A 220 -22.47 -13.47 -19.82
N LEU A 221 -23.77 -13.71 -20.04
CA LEU A 221 -24.79 -13.61 -19.02
C LEU A 221 -25.22 -15.01 -18.57
N ALA A 222 -25.32 -15.19 -17.26
CA ALA A 222 -25.89 -16.37 -16.65
C ALA A 222 -27.33 -16.12 -16.21
N LYS A 223 -28.17 -17.13 -16.34
CA LYS A 223 -29.51 -17.22 -15.73
C LYS A 223 -29.63 -18.52 -14.96
N LEU A 224 -30.39 -18.52 -13.87
CA LEU A 224 -30.61 -19.77 -13.15
C LEU A 224 -31.49 -20.68 -14.00
N GLU A 225 -31.03 -21.90 -14.23
CA GLU A 225 -31.74 -22.89 -15.03
C GLU A 225 -31.40 -24.30 -14.54
N SER A 226 -32.43 -25.14 -14.38
CA SER A 226 -32.27 -26.54 -13.99
C SER A 226 -33.10 -27.43 -14.93
N PRO A 227 -32.46 -28.35 -15.69
CA PRO A 227 -31.03 -28.65 -15.69
C PRO A 227 -30.20 -27.54 -16.34
N GLY A 228 -28.94 -27.40 -15.91
CA GLY A 228 -28.02 -26.38 -16.42
C GLY A 228 -26.58 -26.67 -16.02
N LYS A 229 -25.65 -25.79 -16.40
CA LYS A 229 -24.24 -25.92 -16.07
C LYS A 229 -23.98 -25.50 -14.62
N LYS A 230 -23.28 -26.34 -13.85
CA LYS A 230 -22.96 -26.04 -12.45
C LYS A 230 -21.97 -24.87 -12.34
N GLY A 231 -22.24 -23.99 -11.40
CA GLY A 231 -21.34 -22.91 -11.05
C GLY A 231 -21.63 -22.34 -9.67
N ILE A 232 -20.76 -21.45 -9.22
CA ILE A 232 -20.82 -20.84 -7.90
C ILE A 232 -21.02 -19.32 -8.08
N LEU A 233 -21.99 -18.78 -7.36
CA LEU A 233 -22.22 -17.34 -7.25
C LEU A 233 -21.02 -16.66 -6.58
N VAL A 234 -20.50 -15.64 -7.24
CA VAL A 234 -19.39 -14.82 -6.74
C VAL A 234 -19.84 -13.38 -6.62
N PHE A 235 -19.86 -12.91 -5.37
CA PHE A 235 -20.19 -11.54 -5.02
C PHE A 235 -18.94 -10.70 -4.84
N THR A 236 -19.02 -9.44 -5.26
CA THR A 236 -18.02 -8.41 -4.95
C THR A 236 -18.71 -7.18 -4.34
N GLY A 237 -17.93 -6.25 -3.78
CA GLY A 237 -18.46 -5.06 -3.13
C GLY A 237 -19.47 -4.26 -3.96
N GLN A 238 -20.27 -3.45 -3.27
CA GLN A 238 -21.26 -2.53 -3.83
C GLN A 238 -20.79 -1.07 -3.57
N PRO A 239 -19.98 -0.47 -4.47
CA PRO A 239 -19.32 0.81 -4.20
C PRO A 239 -20.28 2.00 -4.10
N GLY A 240 -21.49 1.89 -4.66
CA GLY A 240 -22.50 2.95 -4.63
C GLY A 240 -23.89 2.43 -4.96
N LYS A 241 -24.87 3.33 -4.84
CA LYS A 241 -26.27 3.05 -5.15
C LYS A 241 -26.44 2.50 -6.57
N ARG A 242 -27.37 1.55 -6.73
CA ARG A 242 -27.95 1.19 -8.02
C ARG A 242 -29.02 2.22 -8.37
N SER A 243 -29.14 2.63 -9.62
CA SER A 243 -30.22 3.49 -10.09
C SER A 243 -30.76 2.96 -11.41
N GLU A 244 -32.08 2.94 -11.53
CA GLU A 244 -32.82 2.46 -12.69
C GLU A 244 -33.95 3.46 -12.99
N PRO A 245 -33.64 4.65 -13.52
CA PRO A 245 -34.68 5.60 -13.91
C PRO A 245 -35.44 5.07 -15.13
N GLU A 246 -36.73 5.37 -15.18
CA GLU A 246 -37.58 4.99 -16.32
C GLU A 246 -37.09 5.71 -17.59
N GLY A 247 -36.96 4.98 -18.71
CA GLY A 247 -36.47 5.53 -19.97
C GLY A 247 -34.97 5.83 -20.02
N GLU A 248 -34.22 5.63 -18.93
CA GLU A 248 -32.78 5.91 -18.86
C GLU A 248 -31.94 4.64 -18.65
N LYS A 249 -30.63 4.76 -18.90
CA LYS A 249 -29.69 3.66 -18.67
C LYS A 249 -29.45 3.47 -17.18
N ALA A 250 -29.64 2.23 -16.72
CA ALA A 250 -29.29 1.85 -15.36
C ALA A 250 -27.82 2.17 -15.03
N SER A 251 -27.58 2.68 -13.82
CA SER A 251 -26.26 3.03 -13.30
C SER A 251 -25.97 2.38 -11.95
N GLY A 252 -24.70 2.39 -11.56
CA GLY A 252 -24.21 1.61 -10.43
C GLY A 252 -24.02 0.13 -10.77
N LYS A 253 -23.62 -0.65 -9.78
CA LYS A 253 -23.38 -2.08 -9.97
C LYS A 253 -24.70 -2.84 -9.96
N ILE A 254 -25.03 -3.45 -11.09
CA ILE A 254 -26.30 -4.17 -11.32
C ILE A 254 -26.15 -5.70 -11.44
N ARG A 255 -24.92 -6.19 -11.55
CA ARG A 255 -24.59 -7.60 -11.83
C ARG A 255 -23.57 -8.12 -10.83
N GLU A 256 -23.69 -9.40 -10.54
CA GLU A 256 -22.70 -10.22 -9.85
C GLU A 256 -22.08 -11.22 -10.84
N PHE A 257 -21.36 -12.22 -10.35
CA PHE A 257 -20.62 -13.15 -11.19
C PHE A 257 -20.99 -14.60 -10.88
N VAL A 258 -20.77 -15.47 -11.85
CA VAL A 258 -20.79 -16.92 -11.71
C VAL A 258 -19.45 -17.45 -12.17
N PHE A 259 -18.80 -18.26 -11.33
CA PHE A 259 -17.61 -19.04 -11.71
C PHE A 259 -18.08 -20.47 -11.99
N PHE A 260 -17.91 -20.92 -13.23
CA PHE A 260 -18.33 -22.27 -13.63
C PHE A 260 -17.31 -23.33 -13.25
N ASP A 261 -17.80 -24.46 -12.78
CA ASP A 261 -16.96 -25.59 -12.38
C ASP A 261 -16.16 -26.09 -13.59
N ALA A 262 -14.87 -26.32 -13.39
CA ALA A 262 -14.01 -26.97 -14.38
C ALA A 262 -13.78 -28.42 -13.95
N GLU A 263 -13.94 -29.38 -14.88
CA GLU A 263 -13.68 -30.80 -14.59
C GLU A 263 -12.21 -31.06 -14.24
N ALA A 264 -11.29 -30.34 -14.88
CA ALA A 264 -9.85 -30.36 -14.61
C ALA A 264 -9.30 -28.92 -14.61
N PRO A 265 -9.34 -28.22 -13.46
CA PRO A 265 -8.92 -26.82 -13.40
C PRO A 265 -7.42 -26.67 -13.66
N LYS A 266 -7.04 -25.73 -14.53
CA LYS A 266 -5.64 -25.32 -14.67
C LYS A 266 -5.19 -24.66 -13.37
N ILE A 267 -4.11 -25.18 -12.78
CA ILE A 267 -3.47 -24.57 -11.61
C ILE A 267 -2.51 -23.47 -12.08
N ILE A 268 -2.68 -22.28 -11.52
CA ILE A 268 -1.82 -21.14 -11.80
C ILE A 268 -1.04 -20.81 -10.52
N PRO A 269 0.29 -21.00 -10.49
CA PRO A 269 1.08 -20.69 -9.30
C PRO A 269 1.11 -19.18 -9.06
N VAL A 270 1.01 -18.78 -7.79
CA VAL A 270 1.25 -17.40 -7.34
C VAL A 270 2.64 -17.38 -6.72
N ASN A 271 3.57 -16.64 -7.33
CA ASN A 271 4.92 -16.58 -6.78
C ASN A 271 4.98 -15.73 -5.49
N LYS A 272 6.07 -15.89 -4.72
CA LYS A 272 6.24 -15.20 -3.42
C LYS A 272 6.15 -13.68 -3.53
N GLU A 273 6.68 -13.10 -4.60
CA GLU A 273 6.63 -11.65 -4.83
C GLU A 273 5.21 -11.16 -5.12
N GLN A 274 4.44 -11.91 -5.91
CA GLN A 274 3.03 -11.63 -6.20
C GLN A 274 2.17 -11.74 -4.94
N GLN A 275 2.42 -12.74 -4.10
CA GLN A 275 1.75 -12.89 -2.81
C GLN A 275 2.06 -11.71 -1.87
N LYS A 276 3.33 -11.31 -1.78
CA LYS A 276 3.77 -10.14 -1.00
C LYS A 276 3.11 -8.85 -1.49
N ASP A 277 3.09 -8.64 -2.80
CA ASP A 277 2.46 -7.47 -3.42
C ASP A 277 0.95 -7.43 -3.17
N PHE A 278 0.27 -8.57 -3.31
CA PHE A 278 -1.15 -8.66 -3.00
C PHE A 278 -1.43 -8.28 -1.54
N LYS A 279 -0.68 -8.86 -0.58
CA LYS A 279 -0.81 -8.54 0.85
C LYS A 279 -0.60 -7.05 1.11
N PHE A 280 0.41 -6.45 0.49
CA PHE A 280 0.68 -5.00 0.59
C PHE A 280 -0.48 -4.15 0.03
N ILE A 281 -0.97 -4.47 -1.18
CA ILE A 281 -2.04 -3.72 -1.87
C ILE A 281 -3.34 -3.69 -1.04
N TYR A 282 -3.60 -4.75 -0.29
CA TYR A 282 -4.78 -4.91 0.56
C TYR A 282 -4.53 -4.58 2.05
N GLY A 283 -3.36 -4.02 2.39
CA GLY A 283 -3.04 -3.53 3.73
C GLY A 283 -2.93 -4.64 4.79
N HIS A 284 -2.47 -5.83 4.42
CA HIS A 284 -2.42 -7.00 5.30
C HIS A 284 -1.69 -6.73 6.62
N ASP A 285 -0.56 -6.01 6.56
CA ASP A 285 0.32 -5.74 7.70
C ASP A 285 -0.01 -4.40 8.40
N ASP A 286 -1.09 -3.72 8.00
CA ASP A 286 -1.55 -2.47 8.61
C ASP A 286 -2.99 -2.65 9.14
N PRO A 287 -3.16 -3.00 10.44
CA PRO A 287 -4.47 -3.25 11.02
C PRO A 287 -5.46 -2.08 10.91
N ASN A 288 -4.96 -0.86 10.79
CA ASN A 288 -5.79 0.34 10.65
C ASN A 288 -6.25 0.58 9.22
N ASN A 289 -5.55 0.02 8.23
CA ASN A 289 -5.81 0.23 6.79
C ASN A 289 -6.10 -1.06 6.02
N ILE A 290 -6.20 -2.21 6.70
CA ILE A 290 -6.55 -3.48 6.07
C ILE A 290 -7.89 -3.39 5.34
N SER A 291 -7.92 -3.86 4.09
CA SER A 291 -9.16 -3.88 3.32
C SER A 291 -10.21 -4.76 4.00
N PRO A 292 -11.47 -4.31 4.18
CA PRO A 292 -12.52 -5.13 4.77
C PRO A 292 -12.76 -6.45 4.01
N ASP A 293 -12.73 -6.40 2.67
CA ASP A 293 -12.82 -7.58 1.81
C ASP A 293 -11.65 -8.54 2.09
N TRP A 294 -10.43 -8.04 2.15
CA TRP A 294 -9.27 -8.88 2.41
C TRP A 294 -9.27 -9.45 3.83
N LYS A 295 -9.66 -8.67 4.83
CA LYS A 295 -9.80 -9.14 6.21
C LYS A 295 -10.73 -10.35 6.25
N TYR A 296 -11.92 -10.24 5.66
CA TYR A 296 -12.88 -11.32 5.54
C TYR A 296 -12.32 -12.57 4.84
N TRP A 297 -11.69 -12.38 3.68
CA TRP A 297 -11.18 -13.51 2.89
C TRP A 297 -9.93 -14.16 3.48
N SER A 298 -9.04 -13.37 4.09
CA SER A 298 -7.80 -13.88 4.68
C SER A 298 -8.07 -14.83 5.85
N GLU A 299 -9.14 -14.59 6.63
CA GLU A 299 -9.57 -15.50 7.69
C GLU A 299 -10.04 -16.85 7.15
N LYS A 300 -10.67 -16.86 5.97
CA LYS A 300 -11.12 -18.09 5.30
C LYS A 300 -9.95 -18.84 4.67
N LEU A 301 -9.06 -18.10 4.00
CA LEU A 301 -7.87 -18.65 3.37
C LEU A 301 -6.97 -19.36 4.39
N LYS A 302 -6.74 -18.73 5.56
CA LYS A 302 -5.99 -19.34 6.68
C LYS A 302 -6.63 -20.61 7.25
N LYS A 303 -7.95 -20.79 7.08
CA LYS A 303 -8.68 -21.99 7.48
C LYS A 303 -8.66 -23.08 6.40
N GLY A 304 -7.83 -22.92 5.36
CA GLY A 304 -7.75 -23.84 4.22
C GLY A 304 -8.94 -23.74 3.26
N GLN A 305 -9.79 -22.72 3.37
CA GLN A 305 -10.87 -22.49 2.42
C GLN A 305 -10.33 -21.78 1.18
N THR A 306 -10.93 -22.05 0.03
CA THR A 306 -10.65 -21.29 -1.17
C THR A 306 -11.42 -19.98 -1.20
N ILE A 307 -10.88 -18.96 -1.87
CA ILE A 307 -11.51 -17.65 -2.01
C ILE A 307 -11.61 -17.25 -3.49
N PRO A 308 -12.67 -16.55 -3.91
CA PRO A 308 -12.82 -16.16 -5.31
C PRO A 308 -11.88 -14.99 -5.65
N VAL A 309 -11.14 -15.13 -6.74
CA VAL A 309 -10.28 -14.09 -7.29
C VAL A 309 -10.51 -13.90 -8.78
N PHE A 310 -10.25 -12.69 -9.24
CA PHE A 310 -10.16 -12.36 -10.66
C PHE A 310 -8.71 -12.15 -11.04
N PHE A 311 -8.30 -12.60 -12.22
CA PHE A 311 -6.91 -12.51 -12.66
C PHE A 311 -6.77 -12.34 -14.17
N SER A 312 -5.56 -12.05 -14.63
CA SER A 312 -5.16 -12.09 -16.04
C SER A 312 -3.92 -12.96 -16.19
N GLU A 313 -3.83 -13.66 -17.31
CA GLU A 313 -2.64 -14.40 -17.73
C GLU A 313 -1.83 -13.58 -18.74
N ASP A 314 -0.52 -13.76 -18.75
CA ASP A 314 0.34 -13.26 -19.83
C ASP A 314 0.29 -14.18 -21.06
N SER A 315 1.03 -13.83 -22.12
CA SER A 315 1.07 -14.62 -23.36
C SER A 315 1.67 -16.03 -23.19
N SER A 316 2.41 -16.29 -22.10
CA SER A 316 2.92 -17.62 -21.76
C SER A 316 1.95 -18.44 -20.90
N GLY A 317 0.80 -17.84 -20.52
CA GLY A 317 -0.16 -18.46 -19.61
C GLY A 317 0.26 -18.39 -18.13
N GLY A 318 1.22 -17.52 -17.80
CA GLY A 318 1.65 -17.22 -16.43
C GLY A 318 0.77 -16.15 -15.79
N LEU A 319 0.70 -16.13 -14.46
CA LEU A 319 -0.10 -15.13 -13.72
C LEU A 319 0.49 -13.73 -13.92
N GLN A 320 -0.29 -12.81 -14.49
CA GLN A 320 0.13 -11.43 -14.71
C GLN A 320 -0.24 -10.53 -13.52
N HIS A 321 -1.50 -10.57 -13.10
CA HIS A 321 -2.04 -9.83 -11.96
C HIS A 321 -3.38 -10.42 -11.52
N PHE A 322 -3.76 -10.20 -10.25
CA PHE A 322 -5.00 -10.72 -9.67
C PHE A 322 -5.51 -9.84 -8.52
N GLY A 323 -6.80 -9.99 -8.18
CA GLY A 323 -7.45 -9.25 -7.12
C GLY A 323 -8.84 -9.77 -6.74
N LEU A 324 -9.40 -9.24 -5.65
CA LEU A 324 -10.65 -9.68 -5.01
C LEU A 324 -11.95 -9.19 -5.70
N SER A 325 -11.85 -8.22 -6.60
CA SER A 325 -13.00 -7.62 -7.30
C SER A 325 -12.72 -7.61 -8.79
N TYR A 326 -13.71 -7.76 -9.68
CA TYR A 326 -13.48 -7.75 -11.14
C TYR A 326 -12.50 -6.65 -11.56
N MET A 327 -12.85 -5.37 -11.35
CA MET A 327 -11.97 -4.23 -11.60
C MET A 327 -11.05 -3.94 -10.39
N TYR A 328 -10.13 -4.85 -10.10
CA TYR A 328 -9.14 -4.73 -9.02
C TYR A 328 -8.05 -3.69 -9.32
N ARG A 329 -7.28 -3.30 -8.29
CA ARG A 329 -6.13 -2.40 -8.46
C ARG A 329 -5.03 -3.12 -9.25
N LEU A 330 -4.54 -2.49 -10.32
CA LEU A 330 -3.45 -3.04 -11.12
C LEU A 330 -2.10 -2.66 -10.49
N PRO A 331 -1.17 -3.60 -10.29
CA PRO A 331 0.17 -3.27 -9.84
C PRO A 331 0.90 -2.41 -10.88
N PHE A 332 1.73 -1.48 -10.40
CA PHE A 332 2.65 -0.73 -11.25
C PHE A 332 3.69 -1.66 -11.89
N LYS A 333 4.34 -1.24 -12.97
CA LYS A 333 5.35 -2.06 -13.63
C LYS A 333 6.57 -2.29 -12.73
N HIS A 334 6.98 -1.25 -12.02
CA HIS A 334 8.20 -1.22 -11.21
C HIS A 334 7.87 -1.17 -9.71
N ARG A 335 8.73 -1.79 -8.90
CA ARG A 335 8.81 -1.53 -7.46
C ARG A 335 9.60 -0.25 -7.18
N ILE A 336 9.57 0.23 -5.94
CA ILE A 336 10.35 1.42 -5.54
C ILE A 336 11.85 1.22 -5.77
N SER A 337 12.42 0.06 -5.46
CA SER A 337 13.85 -0.22 -5.68
C SER A 337 14.27 -0.13 -7.15
N GLN A 338 13.31 -0.23 -8.07
CA GLN A 338 13.52 -0.22 -9.51
C GLN A 338 13.29 1.17 -10.14
N MET A 339 13.10 2.21 -9.32
CA MET A 339 12.87 3.57 -9.79
C MET A 339 14.16 4.39 -9.76
N GLU A 340 14.22 5.39 -10.64
CA GLU A 340 15.24 6.43 -10.54
C GLU A 340 14.97 7.36 -9.35
N PRO A 341 16.01 7.93 -8.72
CA PRO A 341 17.44 7.73 -9.00
C PRO A 341 18.05 6.48 -8.35
N LEU A 342 17.26 5.67 -7.62
CA LEU A 342 17.78 4.53 -6.86
C LEU A 342 18.59 3.58 -7.73
N ILE A 343 18.06 3.17 -8.89
CA ILE A 343 18.77 2.20 -9.75
C ILE A 343 20.09 2.75 -10.31
N SER A 344 20.21 4.07 -10.50
CA SER A 344 21.42 4.71 -11.03
C SER A 344 22.52 4.93 -9.98
N TYR A 345 22.17 4.88 -8.69
CA TYR A 345 23.15 5.14 -7.65
C TYR A 345 24.30 4.14 -7.62
N LYS A 346 25.55 4.65 -7.65
CA LYS A 346 26.76 3.83 -7.54
C LYS A 346 27.03 3.42 -6.10
N SER A 347 27.94 2.45 -5.94
CA SER A 347 28.32 1.85 -4.66
C SER A 347 29.30 2.68 -3.83
N ASP A 348 29.87 3.76 -4.38
CA ASP A 348 30.75 4.70 -3.69
C ASP A 348 30.06 5.35 -2.47
N GLN A 349 30.80 6.13 -1.67
CA GLN A 349 30.23 6.76 -0.48
C GLN A 349 29.93 8.24 -0.72
N ASP A 350 28.72 8.65 -0.34
CA ASP A 350 28.38 10.07 -0.21
C ASP A 350 28.89 10.64 1.11
N LEU A 351 28.82 11.96 1.26
CA LEU A 351 29.31 12.65 2.45
C LEU A 351 28.62 12.16 3.74
N ALA A 352 27.30 11.99 3.73
CA ALA A 352 26.58 11.58 4.94
C ALA A 352 26.99 10.17 5.40
N ASN A 353 27.09 9.19 4.50
CA ASN A 353 27.55 7.86 4.85
C ASN A 353 29.02 7.84 5.28
N THR A 354 29.85 8.71 4.68
CA THR A 354 31.26 8.85 5.05
C THR A 354 31.42 9.40 6.49
N ILE A 355 30.58 10.35 6.90
CA ILE A 355 30.62 10.95 8.26
C ILE A 355 29.92 10.07 9.29
N PHE A 356 28.68 9.66 9.03
CA PHE A 356 27.82 9.01 10.02
C PHE A 356 27.96 7.48 10.05
N GLY A 357 28.63 6.92 9.04
CA GLY A 357 28.75 5.49 8.82
C GLY A 357 27.52 4.87 8.16
N PHE A 358 27.67 3.61 7.76
CA PHE A 358 26.64 2.78 7.16
C PHE A 358 26.90 1.29 7.44
N THR A 359 25.86 0.48 7.29
CA THR A 359 25.97 -0.98 7.35
C THR A 359 25.23 -1.58 6.17
N LYS A 360 25.94 -2.39 5.37
CA LYS A 360 25.39 -3.27 4.33
C LYS A 360 25.81 -4.71 4.65
N LYS A 361 25.23 -5.68 3.95
CA LYS A 361 25.45 -7.12 4.21
C LYS A 361 26.93 -7.52 4.23
N GLU A 362 27.72 -7.00 3.28
CA GLU A 362 29.12 -7.38 3.07
C GLU A 362 30.12 -6.27 3.41
N VAL A 363 29.66 -5.03 3.57
CA VAL A 363 30.52 -3.86 3.81
C VAL A 363 29.86 -2.92 4.82
N SER A 364 30.61 -2.48 5.80
CA SER A 364 30.15 -1.51 6.79
C SER A 364 31.26 -0.53 7.13
N LEU A 365 30.87 0.71 7.44
CA LEU A 365 31.77 1.76 7.90
C LEU A 365 31.23 2.33 9.20
N LYS A 366 32.05 2.34 10.25
CA LYS A 366 31.72 2.99 11.52
C LYS A 366 31.70 4.51 11.32
N GLY A 367 30.75 5.21 11.96
CA GLY A 367 30.70 6.66 11.93
C GLY A 367 31.94 7.31 12.57
N ARG A 368 32.28 8.51 12.09
CA ARG A 368 33.38 9.35 12.57
C ARG A 368 32.94 10.36 13.64
N VAL A 369 31.64 10.55 13.81
CA VAL A 369 31.05 11.49 14.76
C VAL A 369 30.33 10.74 15.87
N MET A 370 30.56 11.20 17.11
CA MET A 370 29.85 10.74 18.31
C MET A 370 28.89 11.84 18.77
N PHE A 371 27.70 11.44 19.23
CA PHE A 371 26.71 12.38 19.77
C PHE A 371 26.46 12.05 21.23
N GLY A 372 26.44 13.08 22.08
CA GLY A 372 26.00 12.99 23.47
C GLY A 372 24.48 13.12 23.61
N HIS A 373 23.96 12.72 24.77
CA HIS A 373 22.60 13.04 25.16
C HIS A 373 22.51 14.53 25.50
N ALA A 374 21.50 15.26 24.99
CA ALA A 374 21.24 16.60 25.50
C ALA A 374 20.43 16.48 26.78
N LEU A 375 21.13 16.52 27.92
CA LEU A 375 20.51 16.47 29.24
C LEU A 375 19.79 17.79 29.49
N ALA A 376 18.53 17.71 29.92
CA ALA A 376 17.79 18.89 30.31
C ALA A 376 18.25 19.38 31.68
N ASP A 377 18.32 20.70 31.84
CA ASP A 377 18.26 21.28 33.17
C ASP A 377 16.84 21.07 33.72
N ASN A 378 16.68 20.14 34.66
CA ASN A 378 15.38 19.83 35.24
C ASN A 378 14.66 21.05 35.84
N SER A 379 15.38 22.11 36.23
CA SER A 379 14.76 23.33 36.75
C SER A 379 14.01 24.13 35.69
N SER A 380 14.37 23.96 34.41
CA SER A 380 13.74 24.63 33.26
C SER A 380 12.67 23.78 32.57
N VAL A 381 12.51 22.51 32.97
CA VAL A 381 11.53 21.59 32.37
C VAL A 381 10.14 21.84 32.92
N ARG A 382 9.16 22.03 32.03
CA ARG A 382 7.74 22.06 32.36
C ARG A 382 6.99 21.00 31.57
N GLU A 383 6.50 19.98 32.25
CA GLU A 383 5.63 18.98 31.65
C GLU A 383 4.29 19.61 31.24
N MET A 384 3.81 19.22 30.07
CA MET A 384 2.54 19.68 29.51
C MET A 384 1.51 18.57 29.51
N GLY A 385 0.22 18.96 29.46
CA GLY A 385 -0.87 18.00 29.32
C GLY A 385 -0.78 17.22 28.01
N VAL A 386 -1.35 16.01 28.01
CA VAL A 386 -1.49 15.19 26.80
C VAL A 386 -2.33 15.96 25.79
N VAL A 387 -1.84 16.01 24.54
CA VAL A 387 -2.54 16.62 23.42
C VAL A 387 -2.75 15.59 22.32
N ASP A 388 -3.96 15.53 21.79
CA ASP A 388 -4.25 14.74 20.60
C ASP A 388 -3.96 15.60 19.37
N VAL A 389 -2.91 15.20 18.64
CA VAL A 389 -2.50 15.87 17.41
C VAL A 389 -2.51 14.89 16.25
N ILE A 390 -2.92 15.36 15.07
CA ILE A 390 -2.78 14.60 13.84
C ILE A 390 -1.31 14.69 13.43
N LEU A 391 -0.53 13.67 13.80
CA LEU A 391 0.85 13.50 13.34
C LEU A 391 0.82 13.11 11.87
N GLY A 392 0.85 14.10 10.99
CA GLY A 392 0.78 13.87 9.56
C GLY A 392 2.15 13.46 8.99
N GLY A 393 2.17 12.43 8.16
CA GLY A 393 3.20 12.21 7.15
C GLY A 393 2.56 12.03 5.77
N PRO A 394 3.29 12.25 4.67
CA PRO A 394 2.74 12.06 3.34
C PRO A 394 2.30 10.60 3.14
N LYS A 395 1.09 10.40 2.60
CA LYS A 395 0.55 9.09 2.26
C LYS A 395 0.58 8.91 0.76
N ALA A 396 1.23 7.84 0.28
CA ALA A 396 1.34 7.56 -1.15
C ALA A 396 -0.03 7.56 -1.88
N SER A 397 -1.11 7.15 -1.21
CA SER A 397 -2.48 7.18 -1.77
C SER A 397 -3.04 8.59 -1.99
N TYR A 398 -2.45 9.61 -1.38
CA TYR A 398 -2.79 11.04 -1.52
C TYR A 398 -1.86 11.78 -2.49
N PHE A 399 -1.06 11.07 -3.30
CA PHE A 399 -0.12 11.69 -4.24
C PHE A 399 -0.69 12.79 -5.14
N PRO A 400 -1.98 12.80 -5.57
CA PRO A 400 -2.50 13.92 -6.37
C PRO A 400 -2.43 15.27 -5.64
N PHE A 401 -2.41 15.27 -4.31
CA PHE A 401 -2.24 16.47 -3.48
C PHE A 401 -0.78 16.91 -3.35
N TYR A 402 0.17 16.06 -3.73
CA TYR A 402 1.61 16.34 -3.66
C TYR A 402 2.18 16.75 -5.03
N LEU A 403 1.48 16.43 -6.10
CA LEU A 403 1.87 16.82 -7.46
C LEU A 403 1.18 18.11 -7.88
N THR A 404 1.92 18.96 -8.60
CA THR A 404 1.37 20.16 -9.25
C THR A 404 0.25 19.74 -10.21
N GLN A 405 -0.98 20.14 -9.89
CA GLN A 405 -2.12 19.94 -10.77
C GLN A 405 -2.06 21.01 -11.87
N PHE A 406 -1.36 20.74 -12.97
CA PHE A 406 -1.33 21.66 -14.12
C PHE A 406 -2.75 21.80 -14.69
N LYS A 407 -3.14 23.04 -15.04
CA LYS A 407 -4.39 23.29 -15.75
C LYS A 407 -4.36 22.54 -17.08
N LYS A 408 -5.50 21.92 -17.41
CA LYS A 408 -5.76 21.19 -18.64
C LYS A 408 -5.74 22.14 -19.85
N THR A 409 -4.55 22.51 -20.28
CA THR A 409 -4.28 23.12 -21.58
C THR A 409 -3.06 22.39 -22.12
N GLU A 410 -3.36 21.42 -22.98
CA GLU A 410 -2.46 20.68 -23.86
C GLU A 410 -1.57 19.59 -23.23
N ASN A 411 -1.40 18.53 -24.02
CA ASN A 411 -0.74 17.27 -23.66
C ASN A 411 0.72 17.49 -23.25
N ILE A 412 1.05 17.44 -21.97
CA ILE A 412 2.44 17.41 -21.51
C ILE A 412 2.60 16.43 -20.34
N THR A 413 3.61 15.58 -20.45
CA THR A 413 4.14 14.68 -19.43
C THR A 413 4.42 15.45 -18.13
N PRO A 414 4.04 14.92 -16.94
CA PRO A 414 4.27 15.64 -15.69
C PRO A 414 5.76 15.79 -15.40
N THR A 415 6.25 17.03 -15.40
CA THR A 415 7.60 17.40 -14.95
C THR A 415 7.56 17.95 -13.52
N MET A 416 8.58 17.61 -12.74
CA MET A 416 8.79 18.11 -11.37
C MET A 416 9.13 19.61 -11.37
N ILE A 417 8.84 20.27 -10.25
CA ILE A 417 9.11 21.69 -9.98
C ILE A 417 10.61 21.97 -10.16
N GLN A 418 10.96 22.82 -11.14
CA GLN A 418 12.19 23.58 -11.10
C GLN A 418 11.96 24.77 -10.16
N MET A 419 12.81 24.93 -9.15
CA MET A 419 12.80 26.14 -8.33
C MET A 419 13.32 27.32 -9.15
N PRO A 420 12.81 28.55 -8.93
CA PRO A 420 13.50 29.74 -9.38
C PRO A 420 14.81 29.89 -8.59
N ASP A 421 15.84 30.36 -9.29
CA ASP A 421 17.21 30.59 -8.79
C ASP A 421 17.28 31.37 -7.48
#